data_AF-A0A7G1KYP3-F1
#
_entry.id   AF-A0A7G1KYP3-F1
#
_cell.length_a   1.000
_cell.length_b   1.000
_cell.length_c   1.000
_cell.angle_alpha   90.00
_cell.angle_beta   90.00
_cell.angle_gamma   90.00
#
_symmetry.space_group_name_H-M   'P 1'
#
loop_
_entity.id
_entity.type
_entity.pdbx_description
1 polymer ?
#
loop_
_entity_poly.entity_id
_entity_poly.type
_entity_poly.pdbx_seq_one_letter_code
_entity_poly.pdbx_strand_id
1 'polypeptide(L)'
;MTDIAYVFGTGDGVRHPWSSPADLDLSGTGVFDGVALDFDGDGAIDDALWDHDGDGLADIAALDLDDDGVLDAYFTDPAGLGVWDEQIRPVSE
;
A
#
# COMPACT_ATOMS: atom_id res chain seq x y z
N MET A 1 -16.70 -3.16 8.13
CA MET A 1 -15.49 -2.74 7.40
C MET A 1 -14.34 -3.02 8.33
N THR A 2 -13.34 -3.71 7.81
CA THR A 2 -12.07 -3.90 8.49
C THR A 2 -11.27 -2.63 8.26
N ASP A 3 -10.75 -2.04 9.33
CA ASP A 3 -9.80 -0.94 9.18
C ASP A 3 -8.41 -1.55 8.96
N ILE A 4 -7.67 -1.01 8.02
CA ILE A 4 -6.28 -1.37 7.74
C ILE A 4 -5.39 -0.28 8.35
N ALA A 5 -4.39 -0.70 9.13
CA ALA A 5 -3.41 0.21 9.72
C ALA A 5 -2.11 0.22 8.90
N TYR A 6 -1.48 1.39 8.82
CA TYR A 6 -0.26 1.61 8.06
C TYR A 6 0.53 2.76 8.66
N VAL A 7 1.79 2.91 8.26
CA VAL A 7 2.71 3.91 8.81
C VAL A 7 3.36 4.69 7.68
N PHE A 8 3.46 6.00 7.87
CA PHE A 8 4.25 6.88 7.02
C PHE A 8 5.36 7.56 7.83
N GLY A 9 6.53 7.67 7.22
CA GLY A 9 7.72 8.27 7.83
C GLY A 9 8.71 8.71 6.75
N THR A 10 9.72 9.45 7.17
CA THR A 10 10.78 9.95 6.26
C THR A 10 12.11 9.21 6.42
N GLY A 11 12.14 8.17 7.27
CA GLY A 11 13.36 7.43 7.63
C GLY A 11 14.22 8.11 8.70
N ASP A 12 13.81 9.25 9.24
CA ASP A 12 14.49 9.96 10.34
C ASP A 12 14.14 9.41 11.74
N GLY A 13 13.31 8.37 11.80
CA GLY A 13 12.82 7.73 13.01
C GLY A 13 11.47 8.26 13.50
N VAL A 14 10.96 9.37 12.95
CA VAL A 14 9.59 9.82 13.18
C VAL A 14 8.66 9.01 12.28
N ARG A 15 7.61 8.48 12.89
CA ARG A 15 6.61 7.63 12.25
C ARG A 15 5.22 8.12 12.63
N HIS A 16 4.36 8.22 11.63
CA HIS A 16 2.98 8.62 11.76
C HIS A 16 2.12 7.40 11.44
N PRO A 17 1.52 6.75 12.46
CA PRO A 17 0.59 5.67 12.24
C PRO A 17 -0.77 6.23 11.81
N TRP A 18 -1.40 5.51 10.89
CA TRP A 18 -2.72 5.81 10.35
C TRP A 18 -3.56 4.54 10.33
N SER A 19 -4.87 4.72 10.18
CA SER A 19 -5.80 3.63 9.98
C SER A 19 -6.98 4.14 9.18
N SER A 20 -7.35 3.39 8.13
CA SER A 20 -8.45 3.72 7.23
C SER A 20 -9.33 2.49 7.03
N PRO A 21 -10.64 2.64 6.80
CA PRO A 21 -11.49 1.55 6.35
C PRO A 21 -10.97 1.02 5.01
N ALA A 22 -10.93 -0.31 4.85
CA ALA A 22 -10.68 -0.91 3.55
C ALA A 22 -11.82 -0.59 2.57
N ASP A 23 -11.47 -0.15 1.37
CA ASP A 23 -12.38 0.27 0.30
C ASP A 23 -12.05 -0.32 -1.08
N LEU A 24 -10.96 -1.08 -1.19
CA LEU A 24 -10.50 -1.74 -2.40
C LEU A 24 -10.43 -3.26 -2.21
N ASP A 25 -10.78 -4.04 -3.24
CA ASP A 25 -10.66 -5.51 -3.28
C ASP A 25 -9.58 -5.89 -4.29
N LEU A 26 -8.37 -6.10 -3.79
CA LEU A 26 -7.18 -6.43 -4.57
C LEU A 26 -7.00 -7.94 -4.75
N SER A 27 -7.47 -8.74 -3.79
CA SER A 27 -7.47 -10.21 -3.91
C SER A 27 -8.56 -10.76 -4.85
N GLY A 28 -9.57 -9.95 -5.20
CA GLY A 28 -10.70 -10.35 -6.05
C GLY A 28 -11.67 -11.31 -5.35
N THR A 29 -11.73 -11.25 -4.02
CA THR A 29 -12.54 -12.18 -3.20
C THR A 29 -13.93 -11.63 -2.88
N GLY A 30 -14.19 -10.36 -3.18
CA GLY A 30 -15.39 -9.63 -2.80
C GLY A 30 -15.34 -9.05 -1.38
N VAL A 31 -14.19 -9.15 -0.69
CA VAL A 31 -13.92 -8.53 0.60
C VAL A 31 -12.86 -7.45 0.39
N PHE A 32 -13.09 -6.26 0.93
CA PHE A 32 -12.09 -5.20 0.86
C PHE A 32 -10.89 -5.54 1.75
N ASP A 33 -9.71 -5.51 1.14
CA ASP A 33 -8.40 -5.81 1.70
C ASP A 33 -7.37 -4.72 1.34
N GLY A 34 -7.79 -3.66 0.66
CA GLY A 34 -6.94 -2.51 0.34
C GLY A 34 -7.54 -1.17 0.74
N VAL A 35 -6.68 -0.17 0.89
CA VAL A 35 -7.02 1.24 1.06
C VAL A 35 -6.50 1.99 -0.16
N ALA A 36 -7.38 2.67 -0.90
CA ALA A 36 -6.99 3.57 -1.98
C ALA A 36 -6.49 4.92 -1.44
N LEU A 37 -5.42 5.46 -2.01
CA LEU A 37 -4.79 6.72 -1.61
C LEU A 37 -3.95 7.31 -2.74
N ASP A 38 -3.45 8.53 -2.52
CA ASP A 38 -2.46 9.23 -3.35
C ASP A 38 -1.09 8.97 -2.70
N PHE A 39 -0.44 7.84 -3.05
CA PHE A 39 0.80 7.45 -2.40
C PHE A 39 1.99 8.18 -3.02
N ASP A 40 2.01 8.32 -4.35
CA ASP A 40 3.11 8.92 -5.09
C ASP A 40 3.07 10.47 -5.15
N GLY A 41 1.93 11.07 -4.80
CA GLY A 41 1.75 12.51 -4.63
C GLY A 41 1.43 13.26 -5.92
N ASP A 42 0.93 12.59 -6.95
CA ASP A 42 0.56 13.20 -8.24
C ASP A 42 -0.80 13.95 -8.18
N GLY A 43 -1.61 13.66 -7.15
CA GLY A 43 -2.93 14.26 -6.92
C GLY A 43 -4.12 13.37 -7.30
N ALA A 44 -3.90 12.14 -7.74
CA ALA A 44 -4.90 11.12 -8.02
C ALA A 44 -5.01 10.11 -6.86
N ILE A 45 -6.11 9.35 -6.84
CA ILE A 45 -6.35 8.28 -5.84
C ILE A 45 -6.46 6.98 -6.63
N ASP A 46 -5.31 6.47 -7.02
CA ASP A 46 -5.08 5.32 -7.91
C ASP A 46 -4.05 4.35 -7.33
N ASP A 47 -3.23 4.80 -6.38
CA ASP A 47 -2.41 3.93 -5.56
C ASP A 47 -3.21 3.20 -4.46
N ALA A 48 -2.61 2.13 -3.93
CA ALA A 48 -3.22 1.34 -2.88
C ALA A 48 -2.22 0.84 -1.84
N LEU A 49 -2.69 0.71 -0.60
CA LEU A 49 -2.07 -0.07 0.45
C LEU A 49 -2.86 -1.38 0.63
N TRP A 50 -2.20 -2.52 0.52
CA TRP A 50 -2.81 -3.86 0.55
C TRP A 50 -2.45 -4.61 1.83
N ASP A 51 -3.45 -5.08 2.57
CA ASP A 51 -3.36 -6.12 3.60
C ASP A 51 -3.40 -7.49 2.91
N HIS A 52 -2.23 -8.01 2.55
CA HIS A 52 -2.11 -9.19 1.70
C HIS A 52 -2.39 -10.48 2.47
N ASP A 53 -2.06 -10.53 3.76
CA ASP A 53 -2.25 -11.70 4.60
C ASP A 53 -3.52 -11.67 5.50
N GLY A 54 -4.20 -10.53 5.57
CA GLY A 54 -5.48 -10.35 6.24
C GLY A 54 -5.39 -10.12 7.74
N ASP A 55 -4.25 -9.64 8.24
CA ASP A 55 -4.02 -9.37 9.66
C ASP A 55 -4.47 -7.98 10.12
N GLY A 56 -4.88 -7.12 9.18
CA GLY A 56 -5.30 -5.74 9.41
C GLY A 56 -4.18 -4.70 9.32
N LEU A 57 -2.99 -5.09 8.88
CA LEU A 57 -1.86 -4.21 8.58
C LEU A 57 -1.59 -4.20 7.07
N ALA A 58 -1.23 -3.04 6.52
CA ALA A 58 -0.79 -2.98 5.14
C ALA A 58 0.60 -3.64 5.00
N ASP A 59 0.71 -4.56 4.06
CA ASP A 59 1.94 -5.28 3.70
C ASP A 59 2.63 -4.68 2.49
N ILE A 60 1.83 -4.23 1.51
CA ILE A 60 2.30 -3.85 0.17
C ILE A 60 1.72 -2.48 -0.19
N ALA A 61 2.58 -1.56 -0.62
CA ALA A 61 2.18 -0.38 -1.38
C ALA A 61 2.22 -0.73 -2.87
N ALA A 62 1.09 -0.60 -3.55
CA ALA A 62 0.96 -0.82 -4.99
C ALA A 62 0.64 0.52 -5.67
N LEU A 63 1.44 0.89 -6.66
CA LEU A 63 1.35 2.19 -7.34
C LEU A 63 0.94 2.02 -8.80
N ASP A 64 0.06 2.89 -9.27
CA ASP A 64 -0.29 3.09 -10.68
C ASP A 64 0.49 4.31 -11.16
N LEU A 65 1.57 4.11 -11.92
CA LEU A 65 2.53 5.18 -12.21
C LEU A 65 2.22 5.93 -13.51
N ASP A 66 1.27 5.43 -14.30
CA ASP A 66 0.86 6.04 -15.56
C ASP A 66 -0.64 6.35 -15.66
N ASP A 67 -1.34 6.27 -14.53
CA ASP A 67 -2.76 6.60 -14.31
C ASP A 67 -3.71 5.84 -15.24
N ASP A 68 -3.34 4.63 -15.67
CA ASP A 68 -4.13 3.83 -16.61
C ASP A 68 -5.16 2.91 -15.93
N GLY A 69 -5.15 2.86 -14.60
CA GLY A 69 -5.97 2.01 -13.75
C GLY A 69 -5.36 0.64 -13.48
N VAL A 70 -4.09 0.42 -13.82
CA VAL A 70 -3.35 -0.83 -13.60
C VAL A 70 -2.13 -0.56 -12.72
N LEU A 71 -2.01 -1.34 -11.64
CA LEU A 71 -0.89 -1.25 -10.71
C LEU A 71 0.43 -1.73 -11.35
N ASP A 72 1.40 -0.83 -11.46
CA ASP A 72 2.69 -1.02 -12.12
C ASP A 72 3.80 -1.51 -11.18
N ALA A 73 3.82 -0.96 -9.96
CA ALA A 73 4.94 -1.12 -9.05
C ALA A 73 4.46 -1.50 -7.65
N TYR A 74 5.25 -2.32 -6.96
CA TYR A 74 4.90 -2.83 -5.64
C TYR A 74 6.10 -2.67 -4.71
N PHE A 75 5.84 -2.22 -3.48
CA PHE A 75 6.85 -1.93 -2.48
C PHE A 75 6.42 -2.48 -1.12
N THR A 76 7.41 -2.82 -0.28
CA THR A 76 7.24 -3.25 1.10
C THR A 76 8.12 -2.41 2.03
N ASP A 77 7.80 -2.41 3.32
CA ASP A 77 8.59 -1.77 4.38
C ASP A 77 8.91 -2.76 5.51
N PRO A 78 9.82 -3.73 5.29
CA PRO A 78 10.13 -4.74 6.30
C PRO A 78 10.79 -4.15 7.56
N ALA A 79 11.37 -2.95 7.46
CA ALA A 79 11.95 -2.24 8.59
C ALA A 79 10.88 -1.52 9.45
N GLY A 80 9.66 -1.34 8.92
CA GLY A 80 8.58 -0.61 9.58
C GLY A 80 8.95 0.85 9.87
N LEU A 81 9.68 1.50 8.94
CA LEU A 81 10.10 2.89 9.06
C LEU A 81 9.08 3.88 8.47
N GLY A 82 8.03 3.37 7.84
CA GLY A 82 7.01 4.10 7.10
C GLY A 82 7.48 4.63 5.75
N VAL A 83 8.55 4.07 5.18
CA VAL A 83 9.21 4.60 3.96
C VAL A 83 8.96 3.77 2.71
N TRP A 84 8.46 2.54 2.84
CA TRP A 84 8.09 1.68 1.71
C TRP A 84 9.20 1.57 0.64
N ASP A 85 10.42 1.26 1.09
CA ASP A 85 11.65 1.40 0.31
C ASP A 85 12.10 0.12 -0.41
N GLU A 86 11.48 -1.02 -0.13
CA GLU A 86 11.85 -2.29 -0.76
C GLU A 86 10.89 -2.66 -1.90
N GLN A 87 11.30 -2.40 -3.14
CA GLN A 87 10.53 -2.78 -4.33
C GLN A 87 10.47 -4.30 -4.49
N ILE A 88 9.25 -4.84 -4.62
CA ILE A 88 9.01 -6.22 -5.05
C ILE A 88 9.33 -6.29 -6.53
N ARG A 89 10.45 -6.95 -6.87
CA ARG A 89 10.80 -7.23 -8.27
C ARG A 89 10.41 -8.65 -8.63
N PRO A 90 9.71 -8.88 -9.74
CA PRO A 90 9.57 -10.23 -10.26
C PRO A 90 10.98 -10.78 -10.52
N VAL A 91 11.26 -11.98 -9.99
CA VAL A 91 12.51 -12.68 -10.31
C VAL A 91 12.57 -12.84 -11.82
N SER A 92 13.57 -12.21 -12.44
CA SER A 92 13.84 -12.43 -13.86
C SER A 92 14.26 -13.89 -14.01
N GLU A 93 13.54 -14.66 -14.83
CA GLU A 93 13.94 -16.02 -15.22
C GLU A 93 15.34 -16.06 -15.86
#